data_AF-A0A969K8D5-F1
#
_entry.id   AF-A0A969K8D5-F1
#
_cell.length_a   1.000
_cell.length_b   1.000
_cell.length_c   1.000
_cell.angle_alpha   90.00
_cell.angle_beta   90.00
_cell.angle_gamma   90.00
#
_symmetry.space_group_name_H-M   'P 1'
#
loop_
_entity.id
_entity.type
_entity.pdbx_description
1 polymer ?
#
loop_
_entity_poly.entity_id
_entity_poly.type
_entity_poly.pdbx_seq_one_letter_code
_entity_poly.pdbx_strand_id
1 'polypeptide(L)'
;MGVGINTLPHAIKELADIDAVASLPGFEEAGFDTAQAVLEEAAKFNEGVLAPLNWEGDKNPSSWKDGAVTTTPGFKQAFKEFGEG
;
A
#
# COMPACT_ATOMS: atom_id res chain seq x y z
N MET A 1 -10.56 2.53 -12.28
CA MET A 1 -10.53 1.07 -12.15
C MET A 1 -10.22 0.75 -10.70
N GLY A 2 -11.26 0.60 -9.87
CA GLY A 2 -11.06 0.08 -8.52
C GLY A 2 -10.96 -1.43 -8.61
N VAL A 3 -9.79 -1.99 -8.30
CA VAL A 3 -9.71 -3.40 -7.90
C VAL A 3 -10.64 -3.49 -6.69
N GLY A 4 -11.81 -4.11 -6.85
CA GLY A 4 -12.85 -4.06 -5.82
C GLY A 4 -12.25 -4.50 -4.50
N ILE A 5 -12.42 -3.73 -3.43
CA ILE A 5 -11.70 -3.91 -2.16
C ILE A 5 -11.79 -5.34 -1.59
N ASN A 6 -12.85 -6.07 -1.99
CA ASN A 6 -13.11 -7.47 -1.62
C ASN A 6 -12.36 -8.51 -2.47
N THR A 7 -11.75 -8.13 -3.59
CA THR A 7 -11.05 -9.05 -4.50
C THR A 7 -9.70 -9.49 -3.96
N LEU A 8 -8.96 -8.61 -3.28
CA LEU A 8 -7.66 -8.95 -2.70
C LEU A 8 -7.79 -9.93 -1.51
N PRO A 9 -8.67 -9.71 -0.51
CA PRO A 9 -8.91 -10.69 0.55
C PRO A 9 -9.37 -12.05 -0.01
N HIS A 10 -10.26 -12.05 -1.00
CA HIS A 10 -10.69 -13.27 -1.67
C HIS A 10 -9.54 -14.00 -2.35
N ALA A 11 -8.68 -13.29 -3.09
CA ALA A 11 -7.51 -13.89 -3.73
C ALA A 11 -6.53 -14.48 -2.70
N ILE A 12 -6.27 -13.79 -1.60
CA ILE A 12 -5.39 -14.28 -0.54
C ILE A 12 -5.96 -15.53 0.13
N LYS A 13 -7.28 -15.58 0.36
CA LYS A 13 -7.92 -16.71 1.01
C LYS A 13 -8.08 -17.92 0.08
N GLU A 14 -8.72 -17.70 -1.06
CA GLU A 14 -9.24 -18.79 -1.91
C GLU A 14 -8.25 -19.24 -2.99
N LEU A 15 -7.31 -18.38 -3.38
CA LEU A 15 -6.31 -18.71 -4.42
C LEU A 15 -4.92 -18.97 -3.82
N ALA A 16 -4.51 -18.17 -2.83
CA ALA A 16 -3.17 -18.25 -2.25
C ALA A 16 -3.07 -19.15 -1.00
N ASP A 17 -4.20 -19.59 -0.43
CA ASP A 17 -4.29 -20.41 0.78
C ASP A 17 -3.40 -19.89 1.92
N ILE A 18 -3.69 -18.67 2.38
CA ILE A 18 -2.92 -18.00 3.42
C ILE A 18 -2.86 -18.78 4.74
N ASP A 19 -3.83 -19.64 5.02
CA ASP A 19 -3.80 -20.47 6.23
C ASP A 19 -2.71 -21.55 6.15
N ALA A 20 -2.40 -22.05 4.95
CA ALA A 20 -1.26 -22.94 4.75
C ALA A 20 0.07 -22.22 5.05
N VAL A 21 0.19 -20.93 4.73
CA VAL A 21 1.36 -20.12 5.11
C VAL A 21 1.46 -20.01 6.62
N ALA A 22 0.35 -19.78 7.31
CA ALA A 22 0.32 -19.69 8.77
C ALA A 22 0.70 -21.00 9.49
N SER A 23 0.66 -22.14 8.79
CA SER A 23 1.12 -23.42 9.32
C SER A 23 2.64 -23.60 9.30
N LEU A 24 3.38 -22.70 8.63
CA LEU A 24 4.83 -22.78 8.51
C LEU A 24 5.52 -22.22 9.77
N PRO A 25 6.62 -22.83 10.23
CA PRO A 25 7.38 -22.30 11.37
C PRO A 25 7.81 -20.84 11.15
N GLY A 26 7.44 -19.96 12.08
CA GLY A 26 7.75 -18.54 12.02
C GLY A 26 6.71 -17.66 11.29
N PHE A 27 5.59 -18.25 10.83
CA PHE A 27 4.50 -17.54 10.15
C PHE A 27 3.16 -17.68 10.86
N GLU A 28 3.14 -18.14 12.11
CA GLU A 28 1.92 -18.49 12.85
C GLU A 28 0.91 -17.33 12.97
N GLU A 29 1.40 -16.08 12.93
CA GLU A 29 0.58 -14.87 12.98
C GLU A 29 0.17 -14.34 11.60
N ALA A 30 0.66 -14.93 10.50
CA ALA A 30 0.38 -14.52 9.13
C ALA A 30 -0.90 -15.17 8.57
N GLY A 31 -1.91 -15.36 9.42
CA GLY A 31 -3.22 -15.90 9.04
C GLY A 31 -4.12 -14.90 8.33
N PHE A 32 -5.30 -15.37 7.91
CA PHE A 32 -6.24 -14.56 7.14
C PHE A 32 -6.67 -13.26 7.84
N ASP A 33 -6.95 -13.30 9.14
CA ASP A 33 -7.40 -12.12 9.89
C ASP A 33 -6.33 -11.01 9.89
N THR A 34 -5.06 -11.39 10.11
CA THR A 34 -3.92 -10.47 10.03
C THR A 34 -3.77 -9.90 8.61
N ALA A 35 -3.85 -10.75 7.59
CA ALA A 35 -3.76 -10.32 6.19
C ALA A 35 -4.88 -9.35 5.82
N GLN A 36 -6.11 -9.59 6.29
CA GLN A 36 -7.24 -8.70 6.07
C GLN A 36 -7.01 -7.35 6.76
N ALA A 37 -6.59 -7.33 8.02
CA ALA A 37 -6.30 -6.09 8.75
C ALA A 37 -5.22 -5.25 8.05
N VAL A 38 -4.14 -5.89 7.61
CA VAL A 38 -3.06 -5.22 6.86
C VAL A 38 -3.56 -4.63 5.54
N LEU A 39 -4.39 -5.38 4.79
CA LEU A 39 -4.97 -4.89 3.54
C LEU A 39 -5.93 -3.70 3.77
N GLU A 40 -6.72 -3.72 4.84
CA GLU A 40 -7.62 -2.63 5.19
C GLU A 40 -6.86 -1.34 5.54
N GLU A 41 -5.82 -1.42 6.37
CA GLU A 41 -5.00 -0.25 6.69
C GLU A 41 -4.22 0.26 5.47
N ALA A 42 -3.68 -0.65 4.64
CA ALA A 42 -3.06 -0.28 3.38
C ALA A 42 -4.05 0.43 2.45
N ALA A 43 -5.31 -0.04 2.36
CA ALA A 43 -6.35 0.62 1.57
C ALA A 43 -6.64 2.03 2.08
N LYS A 44 -6.82 2.21 3.40
CA LYS A 44 -7.04 3.54 4.01
C LYS A 44 -5.91 4.52 3.70
N PHE A 45 -4.67 4.08 3.83
CA PHE A 45 -3.50 4.90 3.50
C PHE A 45 -3.48 5.27 2.01
N ASN A 46 -3.69 4.29 1.13
CA ASN A 46 -3.69 4.54 -0.31
C ASN A 46 -4.83 5.49 -0.72
N GLU A 47 -6.03 5.34 -0.17
CA GLU A 47 -7.17 6.20 -0.50
C GLU A 47 -7.07 7.60 0.11
N GLY A 48 -6.60 7.70 1.36
CA GLY A 48 -6.55 8.95 2.11
C GLY A 48 -5.31 9.80 1.84
N VAL A 49 -4.17 9.17 1.53
CA VAL A 49 -2.87 9.85 1.41
C VAL A 49 -2.34 9.81 -0.02
N LEU A 50 -2.23 8.63 -0.63
CA LEU A 50 -1.56 8.50 -1.93
C LEU A 50 -2.44 8.90 -3.11
N ALA A 51 -3.67 8.40 -3.20
CA ALA A 51 -4.57 8.64 -4.32
C ALA A 51 -4.83 10.14 -4.60
N PRO A 52 -4.99 11.02 -3.58
CA PRO A 52 -5.11 12.45 -3.80
C PRO A 52 -3.88 13.09 -4.46
N LEU A 53 -2.69 12.54 -4.24
CA LEU A 53 -1.44 13.05 -4.80
C LEU A 53 -1.24 12.68 -6.27
N ASN A 54 -1.98 11.70 -6.82
CA ASN A 54 -1.79 11.25 -8.19
C ASN A 54 -1.97 12.39 -9.21
N TRP A 55 -3.09 13.10 -9.13
CA TRP A 55 -3.39 14.18 -10.06
C TRP A 55 -2.47 15.39 -9.89
N GLU A 56 -2.11 15.72 -8.65
CA GLU A 56 -1.17 16.80 -8.38
C GLU A 56 0.26 16.45 -8.79
N GLY A 57 0.63 15.16 -8.75
CA GLY A 57 1.86 14.61 -9.33
C GLY A 57 1.92 14.75 -10.84
N ASP A 58 0.83 14.45 -11.54
CA ASP A 58 0.74 14.63 -12.99
C ASP A 58 0.89 16.10 -13.39
N LYS A 59 0.27 17.02 -12.64
CA LYS A 59 0.39 18.47 -12.86
C LYS A 59 1.76 19.03 -12.53
N ASN A 60 2.37 18.55 -11.44
CA ASN A 60 3.61 19.06 -10.87
C ASN A 60 4.65 17.94 -10.79
N PRO A 61 5.17 17.44 -11.93
CA PRO A 61 6.05 16.29 -11.93
C PRO A 61 7.35 16.58 -11.19
N SER A 62 8.01 15.52 -10.73
CA SER A 62 9.37 15.62 -10.20
C SER A 62 10.32 16.25 -11.22
N SER A 63 11.28 17.03 -10.75
CA SER A 63 12.28 17.68 -11.60
C SER A 63 13.68 17.31 -11.16
N TRP A 64 14.62 17.41 -12.10
CA TRP A 64 16.04 17.25 -11.84
C TRP A 64 16.78 18.52 -12.22
N LYS A 65 17.71 18.95 -11.37
CA LYS A 65 18.57 20.10 -11.60
C LYS A 65 19.88 19.97 -10.82
N ASP A 66 21.00 20.22 -11.48
CA ASP A 66 22.34 20.30 -10.87
C ASP A 66 22.70 19.09 -9.98
N GLY A 67 22.33 17.88 -10.42
CA GLY A 67 22.59 16.64 -9.69
C GLY A 67 21.58 16.33 -8.58
N ALA A 68 20.58 17.17 -8.35
CA ALA A 68 19.54 16.97 -7.35
C ALA A 68 18.17 16.70 -7.99
N VAL A 69 17.43 15.74 -7.42
CA VAL A 69 16.02 15.47 -7.76
C VAL A 69 15.13 16.16 -6.73
N THR A 70 14.12 16.89 -7.21
CA THR A 70 13.05 17.48 -6.40
C THR A 70 11.75 16.73 -6.69
N THR A 71 11.19 16.10 -5.66
CA THR A 71 9.91 15.39 -5.74
C THR A 71 8.74 16.37 -5.83
N THR A 72 7.65 15.94 -6.46
CA THR A 72 6.35 16.62 -6.38
C THR A 72 5.99 16.96 -4.93
N PRO A 73 5.40 18.15 -4.66
CA PRO A 73 4.86 18.47 -3.35
C PRO A 73 3.97 17.37 -2.78
N GLY A 74 4.06 17.11 -1.47
CA GLY A 74 3.29 16.07 -0.78
C GLY A 74 3.94 14.69 -0.74
N PHE A 75 4.64 14.25 -1.80
CA PHE A 75 5.22 12.89 -1.84
C PHE A 75 6.27 12.62 -0.76
N LYS A 76 7.06 13.63 -0.37
CA LYS A 76 8.04 13.49 0.73
C LYS A 76 7.35 13.22 2.07
N GLN A 77 6.21 13.87 2.32
CA GLN A 77 5.43 13.66 3.54
C GLN A 77 4.73 12.30 3.51
N ALA A 78 4.07 11.96 2.39
CA ALA A 78 3.45 10.65 2.22
C ALA A 78 4.44 9.50 2.41
N PHE A 79 5.69 9.65 1.93
CA PHE A 79 6.73 8.65 2.16
C PHE A 79 7.15 8.53 3.63
N LYS A 80 7.15 9.65 4.38
CA LYS A 80 7.40 9.61 5.83
C LYS A 80 6.29 8.87 6.55
N GLU A 81 5.03 9.20 6.25
CA GLU A 81 3.85 8.54 6.84
C GLU A 81 3.82 7.03 6.51
N PHE A 82 4.20 6.65 5.28
CA PHE A 82 4.34 5.24 4.91
C PHE A 82 5.34 4.47 5.79
N GLY A 83 6.42 5.12 6.22
CA GLY A 83 7.42 4.49 7.10
C GLY A 83 7.06 4.51 8.59
N GLU A 84 5.99 5.21 8.97
CA GLU A 84 5.49 5.27 10.35
C GLU A 84 4.35 4.27 10.59
N GLY A 85 3.74 3.74 9.51
CA GLY A 85 2.71 2.70 9.54
C GLY A 85 3.24 1.27 9.58
#